data_AF-A0A1S8AAI0-F1
#
_entry.id   AF-A0A1S8AAI0-F1
#
_cell.length_a   1.000
_cell.length_b   1.000
_cell.length_c   1.000
_cell.angle_alpha   90.00
_cell.angle_beta   90.00
_cell.angle_gamma   90.00
#
_symmetry.space_group_name_H-M   'P 1'
#
loop_
_entity.id
_entity.type
_entity.pdbx_description
1 polymer ?
#
loop_
_entity_poly.entity_id
_entity_poly.type
_entity_poly.pdbx_seq_one_letter_code
_entity_poly.pdbx_strand_id
1 'polypeptide(L)'
;MAIIQGFCTLHGEELDEQLRLGHSLYIVDMSSTNGSPMILLVTLVEMYPDGDSGRIGWALIWPDEGATKEDFWVYHATGEEQHAFVVEKTKNLPAKYLTTIKRSDPQTSVPVLRLVSKPPQPPSNQRS
;
A
#
# COMPACT_ATOMS: atom_id res chain seq x y z
N MET A 1 -3.66 -6.69 10.39
CA MET A 1 -2.87 -6.16 9.27
C MET A 1 -2.79 -4.66 9.41
N ALA A 2 -1.64 -4.09 9.09
CA ALA A 2 -1.44 -2.65 8.94
C ALA A 2 -1.34 -2.30 7.45
N ILE A 3 -1.74 -1.07 7.12
CA ILE A 3 -1.73 -0.53 5.77
C ILE A 3 -1.23 0.91 5.83
N ILE A 4 -0.22 1.23 5.01
CA ILE A 4 0.13 2.60 4.63
C ILE A 4 -0.14 2.72 3.14
N GLN A 5 -0.77 3.81 2.73
CA GLN A 5 -1.15 4.05 1.34
C GLN A 5 -0.82 5.48 0.94
N GLY A 6 -0.57 5.69 -0.34
CA GLY A 6 -0.30 7.02 -0.87
C GLY A 6 -0.59 7.07 -2.37
N PHE A 7 -0.39 8.26 -2.91
CA PHE A 7 -0.59 8.51 -4.34
C PHE A 7 0.55 9.32 -4.92
N CYS A 8 0.77 9.15 -6.22
CA CYS A 8 1.59 10.02 -7.02
C CYS A 8 0.94 10.26 -8.38
N THR A 9 1.34 11.34 -9.03
CA THR A 9 1.10 11.53 -10.46
C THR A 9 2.34 11.07 -11.20
N LEU A 10 2.17 10.21 -12.21
CA LEU A 10 3.24 9.85 -13.15
C LEU A 10 2.91 10.40 -14.53
N HIS A 11 3.96 10.60 -15.33
CA HIS A 11 3.89 11.17 -16.68
C HIS A 11 4.75 10.35 -17.65
N GLY A 12 4.34 10.26 -18.91
CA GLY A 12 5.10 9.67 -20.01
C GLY A 12 5.69 8.29 -19.67
N GLU A 13 7.01 8.15 -19.85
CA GLU A 13 7.71 6.88 -19.68
C GLU A 13 7.54 6.25 -18.28
N GLU A 14 7.41 7.07 -17.23
CA GLU A 14 7.20 6.57 -15.86
C GLU A 14 5.82 5.90 -15.74
N LEU A 15 4.80 6.50 -16.34
CA LEU A 15 3.45 5.94 -16.37
C LEU A 15 3.43 4.68 -17.24
N ASP A 16 4.01 4.72 -18.43
CA ASP A 16 4.10 3.58 -19.35
C ASP A 16 4.82 2.38 -18.74
N GLU A 17 5.86 2.60 -17.92
CA GLU A 17 6.51 1.52 -17.19
C GLU A 17 5.54 0.87 -16.19
N GLN A 18 4.79 1.66 -15.42
CA GLN A 18 3.82 1.11 -14.45
C GLN A 18 2.68 0.35 -15.15
N LEU A 19 2.17 0.86 -16.27
CA LEU A 19 1.14 0.18 -17.06
C LEU A 19 1.67 -1.13 -17.67
N ARG A 20 2.95 -1.20 -18.06
CA ARG A 20 3.56 -2.45 -18.54
C ARG A 20 3.68 -3.54 -17.46
N LEU A 21 3.71 -3.18 -16.18
CA LEU A 21 3.81 -4.15 -15.09
C LEU A 21 2.49 -4.88 -14.79
N GLY A 22 1.34 -4.24 -15.00
CA GLY A 22 0.06 -4.81 -14.59
C GLY A 22 -1.18 -4.25 -15.29
N HIS A 23 -1.03 -3.51 -16.39
CA HIS A 23 -2.04 -2.73 -17.12
C HIS A 23 -2.76 -1.67 -16.28
N SER A 24 -3.41 -2.07 -15.19
CA SER A 24 -4.08 -1.18 -14.24
C SER A 24 -3.81 -1.55 -12.79
N LEU A 25 -3.29 -2.75 -12.50
CA LEU A 25 -3.01 -3.20 -11.14
C LEU A 25 -1.94 -4.30 -11.12
N TYR A 26 -1.02 -4.22 -10.17
CA TYR A 26 -0.14 -5.33 -9.85
C TYR A 26 0.12 -5.43 -8.34
N ILE A 27 0.57 -6.61 -7.93
CA ILE A 27 0.91 -6.93 -6.55
C ILE A 27 2.34 -7.48 -6.54
N VAL A 28 3.17 -6.95 -5.65
CA VAL A 28 4.50 -7.48 -5.34
C VAL A 28 4.42 -8.21 -4.01
N ASP A 29 4.50 -9.53 -4.05
CA ASP A 29 4.69 -10.36 -2.87
C ASP A 29 6.16 -10.30 -2.45
N MET A 30 6.45 -9.53 -1.40
CA MET A 30 7.83 -9.34 -0.95
C MET A 30 8.41 -10.58 -0.28
N SER A 31 7.57 -11.56 0.12
CA SER A 31 8.07 -12.80 0.72
C SER A 31 8.92 -13.59 -0.27
N SER A 32 8.55 -13.55 -1.55
CA SER A 32 9.29 -14.16 -2.66
C SER A 32 10.59 -13.42 -3.00
N THR A 33 10.71 -12.15 -2.63
CA THR A 33 11.83 -11.28 -3.01
C THR A 33 12.88 -11.16 -1.91
N ASN A 34 12.45 -11.00 -0.66
CA ASN A 34 13.35 -10.76 0.48
C ASN A 34 12.89 -11.44 1.78
N GLY A 35 11.93 -12.35 1.72
CA GLY A 35 11.40 -13.06 2.90
C GLY A 35 10.51 -12.22 3.80
N SER A 36 10.24 -10.96 3.47
CA SER A 36 9.36 -10.09 4.25
C SER A 36 7.89 -10.48 4.04
N PRO A 37 7.06 -10.60 5.08
CA PRO A 37 5.63 -10.92 4.95
C PRO A 37 4.81 -9.69 4.51
N MET A 38 5.35 -8.90 3.58
CA MET A 38 4.78 -7.63 3.13
C MET A 38 4.27 -7.76 1.69
N ILE A 39 3.23 -7.02 1.40
CA ILE A 39 2.66 -6.91 0.07
C ILE A 39 2.68 -5.44 -0.33
N LEU A 40 3.23 -5.15 -1.51
CA LEU A 40 3.06 -3.85 -2.16
C LEU A 40 2.02 -3.99 -3.27
N LEU A 41 0.90 -3.30 -3.11
CA LEU A 41 -0.12 -3.16 -4.16
C LEU A 41 0.11 -1.83 -4.87
N VAL A 42 0.03 -1.84 -6.20
CA VAL A 42 0.07 -0.63 -7.03
C VAL A 42 -1.07 -0.68 -8.03
N THR A 43 -1.78 0.43 -8.19
CA THR A 43 -2.95 0.54 -9.06
C THR A 43 -2.98 1.88 -9.79
N LEU A 44 -3.37 1.85 -11.05
CA LEU A 44 -3.88 3.02 -11.74
C LEU A 44 -5.21 3.41 -11.10
N VAL A 45 -5.35 4.67 -10.70
CA VAL A 45 -6.58 5.24 -10.13
C VAL A 45 -7.36 5.97 -11.21
N GLU A 46 -6.66 6.77 -12.01
CA GLU A 46 -7.25 7.63 -13.04
C GLU A 46 -6.20 7.96 -14.11
N MET A 47 -6.62 7.96 -15.38
CA MET A 47 -5.87 8.61 -16.46
C MET A 47 -6.38 10.04 -16.60
N TYR A 48 -5.46 11.01 -16.68
CA TYR A 48 -5.83 12.40 -16.88
C TYR A 48 -6.15 12.71 -18.35
N PRO A 49 -6.88 13.80 -18.64
CA PRO A 49 -7.34 14.12 -20.01
C PRO A 49 -6.23 14.40 -21.03
N ASP A 50 -5.00 14.63 -20.58
CA ASP A 50 -3.84 14.83 -21.47
C ASP A 50 -3.42 13.52 -22.18
N GLY A 51 -3.90 12.37 -21.70
CA GLY A 51 -3.57 11.05 -22.23
C GLY A 51 -2.14 10.59 -21.97
N ASP A 52 -1.35 11.37 -21.23
CA ASP A 52 0.08 11.13 -20.97
C ASP A 52 0.41 11.13 -19.46
N SER A 53 -0.56 11.48 -18.62
CA SER A 53 -0.40 11.43 -17.18
C SER A 53 -1.55 10.74 -16.47
N GLY A 54 -1.27 10.28 -15.26
CA GLY A 54 -2.22 9.50 -14.49
C GLY A 54 -1.90 9.47 -13.01
N ARG A 55 -2.96 9.32 -12.22
CA ARG A 55 -2.86 9.12 -10.78
C ARG A 55 -2.63 7.64 -10.50
N ILE A 56 -1.52 7.34 -9.85
CA ILE A 56 -1.20 6.00 -9.36
C ILE A 56 -1.39 5.97 -7.84
N GLY A 57 -2.08 4.96 -7.35
CA GLY A 57 -2.19 4.63 -5.94
C GLY A 57 -1.29 3.45 -5.58
N TRP A 58 -0.80 3.43 -4.35
CA TRP A 58 -0.07 2.28 -3.81
C TRP A 58 -0.44 2.04 -2.36
N ALA A 59 -0.26 0.79 -1.91
CA ALA A 59 -0.44 0.39 -0.53
C ALA A 59 0.63 -0.62 -0.11
N LEU A 60 1.33 -0.36 0.99
CA LEU A 60 2.15 -1.33 1.68
C LEU A 60 1.31 -1.98 2.78
N ILE A 61 1.17 -3.30 2.72
CA ILE A 61 0.30 -4.09 3.59
C ILE A 61 1.17 -5.12 4.31
N TRP A 62 1.07 -5.20 5.64
CA TRP A 62 1.89 -6.14 6.42
C TRP A 62 1.19 -6.64 7.69
N PRO A 63 1.56 -7.81 8.22
CA PRO A 63 1.15 -8.23 9.55
C PRO A 63 1.85 -7.36 10.59
N ASP A 64 1.06 -6.72 11.43
CA ASP A 64 1.54 -5.91 12.55
C ASP A 64 0.71 -6.27 13.78
N GLU A 65 1.38 -6.78 14.81
CA GLU A 65 0.73 -7.14 16.07
C GLU A 65 0.20 -5.91 16.82
N GLY A 66 0.81 -4.74 16.60
CA GLY A 66 0.37 -3.47 17.14
C GLY A 66 -0.91 -2.95 16.50
N ALA A 67 -1.29 -3.43 15.30
CA ALA A 67 -2.46 -2.92 14.57
C ALA A 67 -3.81 -3.17 15.28
N THR A 68 -3.86 -4.07 16.25
CA THR A 68 -5.05 -4.32 17.07
C THR A 68 -5.14 -3.41 18.30
N LYS A 69 -4.04 -2.74 18.67
CA LYS A 69 -3.97 -1.89 19.86
C LYS A 69 -4.54 -0.49 19.58
N GLU A 70 -5.02 0.18 20.61
CA GLU A 70 -5.56 1.55 20.48
C GLU A 70 -4.45 2.54 20.11
N ASP A 71 -3.26 2.38 20.68
CA ASP A 71 -2.06 3.19 20.50
C ASP A 71 -1.23 2.79 19.26
N PHE A 72 -1.89 2.26 18.23
CA PHE A 72 -1.18 1.77 17.05
C PHE A 72 -0.38 2.89 16.38
N TRP A 73 0.94 2.70 16.26
CA TRP A 73 1.87 3.77 15.88
C TRP A 73 1.50 4.46 14.55
N VAL A 74 1.07 3.71 13.53
CA VAL A 74 0.71 4.30 12.21
C VAL A 74 -0.46 5.27 12.33
N TYR A 75 -1.35 5.08 13.31
CA TYR A 75 -2.45 6.01 13.58
C TYR A 75 -1.97 7.36 14.13
N HIS A 76 -0.84 7.36 14.85
CA HIS A 76 -0.26 8.55 15.46
C HIS A 76 0.90 9.16 14.65
N ALA A 77 1.45 8.41 13.69
CA ALA A 77 2.58 8.81 12.89
C ALA A 77 2.22 9.89 11.86
N THR A 78 3.12 10.83 11.63
CA THR A 78 2.99 11.81 10.55
C THR A 78 3.09 11.14 9.18
N GLY A 79 2.67 11.84 8.12
CA GLY A 79 2.82 11.36 6.74
C GLY A 79 4.28 11.09 6.38
N GLU A 80 5.22 11.90 6.88
CA GLU A 80 6.66 11.74 6.70
C GLU A 80 7.19 10.49 7.41
N GLU A 81 6.75 10.21 8.64
CA GLU A 81 7.14 9.00 9.37
C GLU A 81 6.63 7.73 8.67
N GLN A 82 5.38 7.76 8.18
CA GLN A 82 4.80 6.68 7.40
C GLN A 82 5.54 6.48 6.07
N HIS A 83 5.84 7.56 5.35
CA HIS A 83 6.58 7.49 4.08
C HIS A 83 8.00 6.98 4.28
N ALA A 84 8.72 7.46 5.30
CA ALA A 84 10.05 6.98 5.65
C ALA A 84 10.06 5.48 5.96
N PHE A 85 9.05 5.00 6.69
CA PHE A 85 8.87 3.57 6.93
C PHE A 85 8.71 2.79 5.61
N VAL A 86 7.84 3.25 4.70
CA VAL A 86 7.60 2.58 3.41
C VAL A 86 8.86 2.55 2.55
N VAL A 87 9.59 3.67 2.45
CA VAL A 87 10.87 3.74 1.71
C VAL A 87 11.87 2.73 2.25
N GLU A 88 12.04 2.68 3.58
CA GLU A 88 12.96 1.74 4.21
C GLU A 88 12.55 0.28 3.99
N LYS A 89 11.26 -0.05 4.08
CA LYS A 89 10.76 -1.42 3.85
C LYS A 89 10.89 -1.87 2.40
N THR A 90 10.78 -0.94 1.46
CA THR A 90 10.79 -1.26 0.03
C THR A 90 12.16 -1.13 -0.62
N LYS A 91 13.17 -0.58 0.06
CA LYS A 91 14.50 -0.26 -0.52
C LYS A 91 15.21 -1.38 -1.30
N ASN A 92 14.91 -2.64 -1.00
CA ASN A 92 15.52 -3.81 -1.65
C ASN A 92 14.72 -4.32 -2.86
N LEU A 93 13.59 -3.69 -3.20
CA LEU A 93 12.83 -4.05 -4.39
C LEU A 93 13.54 -3.54 -5.66
N PRO A 94 13.36 -4.22 -6.80
CA PRO A 94 13.78 -3.71 -8.10
C PRO A 94 13.27 -2.29 -8.36
N ALA A 95 14.09 -1.46 -9.00
CA ALA A 95 13.83 -0.03 -9.19
C ALA A 95 12.46 0.28 -9.82
N LYS A 96 11.99 -0.56 -10.75
CA LYS A 96 10.69 -0.44 -11.43
C LYS A 96 9.47 -0.44 -10.47
N TYR A 97 9.61 -1.02 -9.28
CA TYR A 97 8.56 -1.02 -8.24
C TYR A 97 8.68 0.15 -7.26
N LEU A 98 9.77 0.92 -7.32
CA LEU A 98 10.04 2.01 -6.40
C LEU A 98 9.63 3.38 -6.94
N THR A 99 9.39 3.50 -8.24
CA THR A 99 9.06 4.77 -8.90
C THR A 99 7.86 5.45 -8.23
N THR A 100 6.79 4.70 -7.96
CA THR A 100 5.57 5.22 -7.34
C THR A 100 5.82 5.76 -5.94
N ILE A 101 6.51 5.00 -5.09
CA ILE A 101 6.84 5.39 -3.72
C ILE A 101 7.74 6.63 -3.70
N LYS A 102 8.74 6.68 -4.59
CA LYS A 102 9.67 7.83 -4.70
C LYS A 102 8.99 9.10 -5.18
N ARG A 103 7.98 9.00 -6.06
CA ARG A 103 7.22 10.12 -6.61
C ARG A 103 6.07 10.57 -5.71
N SER A 104 5.79 9.84 -4.64
CA SER A 104 4.67 10.13 -3.76
C SER A 104 4.98 11.23 -2.78
N ASP A 105 3.97 12.06 -2.55
CA ASP A 105 4.00 13.09 -1.53
C ASP A 105 3.64 12.45 -0.17
N PRO A 106 4.50 12.57 0.87
CA PRO A 106 4.24 12.07 2.22
C PRO A 106 2.89 12.53 2.81
N GLN A 107 2.38 13.69 2.40
CA GLN A 107 1.13 14.26 2.89
C GLN A 107 -0.12 13.62 2.28
N THR A 108 0.01 12.78 1.26
CA THR A 108 -1.13 12.09 0.61
C THR A 108 -1.57 10.81 1.32
N SER A 109 -1.02 10.56 2.52
CA SER A 109 -1.31 9.37 3.31
C SER A 109 -2.76 9.37 3.81
N VAL A 110 -3.58 8.44 3.33
CA VAL A 110 -5.00 8.30 3.70
C VAL A 110 -5.11 7.54 5.03
N PRO A 111 -6.05 7.89 5.93
CA PRO A 111 -6.19 7.26 7.24
C PRO A 111 -6.17 5.74 7.22
N VAL A 112 -5.47 5.17 8.20
CA VAL A 112 -5.19 3.75 8.35
C VAL A 112 -6.49 2.96 8.49
N LEU A 113 -6.71 1.99 7.60
CA LEU A 113 -7.79 1.03 7.73
C LEU A 113 -7.35 -0.11 8.66
N ARG A 114 -8.05 -0.29 9.80
CA ARG A 114 -7.93 -1.51 10.61
C ARG A 114 -8.72 -2.63 9.93
N LEU A 115 -8.03 -3.60 9.36
CA LEU A 115 -8.64 -4.88 9.00
C LEU A 115 -8.82 -5.71 10.27
N VAL A 116 -9.99 -5.59 10.90
CA VAL A 116 -10.42 -6.49 11.97
C VAL A 116 -11.08 -7.73 11.37
N SER A 117 -10.57 -8.91 11.68
CA SER A 117 -11.31 -10.14 11.48
C SER A 117 -12.55 -10.12 12.37
N LYS A 118 -13.73 -10.40 11.81
CA LYS A 118 -14.95 -10.59 12.61
C LYS A 118 -14.66 -11.65 13.68
N PRO A 119 -14.94 -11.40 14.98
CA PRO A 119 -14.76 -12.42 15.99
C PRO A 119 -15.62 -13.65 15.62
N PRO A 120 -15.16 -14.88 15.93
CA PRO A 120 -15.93 -16.09 15.65
C PRO A 120 -17.34 -15.95 16.24
N GLN A 121 -18.37 -16.22 15.43
CA GLN A 121 -19.73 -16.20 15.94
C GLN A 121 -19.89 -17.28 17.01
N PRO A 122 -20.55 -16.99 18.14
CA PRO A 122 -20.86 -18.02 19.11
C PRO A 122 -21.72 -19.10 18.43
N PRO A 123 -21.55 -20.38 18.80
CA PRO A 123 -22.35 -21.46 18.23
C PRO A 123 -23.83 -21.14 18.40
N SER A 124 -24.59 -21.27 17.31
CA SER A 124 -26.03 -21.13 17.35
C SER A 124 -26.57 -22.17 18.33
N ASN A 125 -27.11 -21.72 19.46
CA ASN A 125 -27.93 -22.58 20.31
C ASN A 125 -29.14 -23.02 19.49
N GLN A 126 -29.06 -24.21 18.90
CA GLN A 126 -30.24 -24.93 18.44
C GLN A 126 -31.08 -25.18 19.67
N ARG A 127 -32.16 -24.40 19.82
CA ARG A 127 -33.21 -24.70 20.78
C ARG A 127 -33.85 -26.01 20.32
N SER A 128 -33.61 -27.06 21.09
CA SER A 128 -34.36 -28.31 21.13
C SER A 128 -35.83 -28.05 21.45
#